data_AF-A0A5J4T9G6-F1
#
_entry.id   AF-A0A5J4T9G6-F1
#
_cell.length_a   1.000
_cell.length_b   1.000
_cell.length_c   1.000
_cell.angle_alpha   90.00
_cell.angle_beta   90.00
_cell.angle_gamma   90.00
#
_symmetry.space_group_name_H-M   'P 1'
#
loop_
_entity.id
_entity.type
_entity.pdbx_description
1 polymer ?
#
loop_
_entity_poly.entity_id
_entity_poly.type
_entity_poly.pdbx_seq_one_letter_code
_entity_poly.pdbx_strand_id
1 'polypeptide(L)'
;HIHPQQLIYEGNVTATKFIKTGGLATEILCAIGDTTTLDNKLSRTYTGSGSVRLCVFAASASIGSPFIEFKVYSSYNVVQIIRLQPCYTVKGINTIYGIFTPPTRVTSYYLIDNGANQLFHTHTGTCAAAIYSAYIRLEIVGSITVVVTDQSTYFTNRITEILTQDVVTSVPSGIQIPVNYNFGYG
;
A
#
# COMPACT_ATOMS: atom_id res chain seq x y z
N HIS A 1 -19.77 -1.59 32.37
CA HIS A 1 -19.09 -2.90 32.31
C HIS A 1 -19.14 -3.37 30.86
N ILE A 2 -18.00 -3.56 30.20
CA ILE A 2 -17.94 -3.94 28.77
C ILE A 2 -17.77 -5.45 28.71
N HIS A 3 -18.64 -6.14 27.98
CA HIS A 3 -18.57 -7.59 27.83
C HIS A 3 -17.97 -7.92 26.46
N PRO A 4 -16.70 -8.34 26.36
CA PRO A 4 -16.11 -8.74 25.10
C PRO A 4 -16.77 -10.06 24.65
N GLN A 5 -17.28 -10.07 23.42
CA GLN A 5 -17.82 -11.28 22.82
C GLN A 5 -17.13 -11.53 21.48
N GLN A 6 -16.50 -12.70 21.37
CA GLN A 6 -15.81 -13.15 20.17
C GLN A 6 -16.86 -13.71 19.20
N LEU A 7 -16.89 -13.18 17.98
CA LEU A 7 -17.72 -13.72 16.90
C LEU A 7 -16.81 -14.36 15.86
N ILE A 8 -17.17 -15.57 15.44
CA ILE A 8 -16.52 -16.28 14.33
C ILE A 8 -17.33 -15.94 13.08
N TYR A 9 -16.77 -15.11 12.20
CA TYR A 9 -17.33 -14.89 10.86
C TYR A 9 -16.66 -15.87 9.89
N GLU A 10 -17.42 -16.37 8.92
CA GLU A 10 -17.02 -17.48 8.03
C GLU A 10 -15.56 -17.40 7.56
N GLY A 11 -14.73 -18.24 8.17
CA GLY A 11 -13.46 -18.68 7.63
C GLY A 11 -12.26 -17.73 7.72
N ASN A 12 -12.01 -17.07 8.88
CA ASN A 12 -10.66 -16.76 9.43
C ASN A 12 -10.45 -15.37 10.10
N VAL A 13 -11.50 -14.57 10.38
CA VAL A 13 -11.31 -13.28 11.09
C VAL A 13 -11.88 -13.35 12.49
N THR A 14 -11.02 -13.16 13.50
CA THR A 14 -11.45 -12.97 14.90
C THR A 14 -11.75 -11.49 15.11
N ALA A 15 -13.03 -11.10 15.10
CA ALA A 15 -13.45 -9.75 15.46
C ALA A 15 -13.86 -9.71 16.93
N THR A 16 -13.27 -8.81 17.72
CA THR A 16 -13.68 -8.57 19.12
C THR A 16 -14.75 -7.46 19.13
N LYS A 17 -16.00 -7.83 19.37
CA LYS A 17 -17.12 -6.88 19.44
C LYS A 17 -17.16 -6.22 20.82
N PHE A 18 -17.15 -4.89 20.88
CA PHE A 18 -17.46 -4.14 22.09
C PHE A 18 -18.90 -3.60 21.99
N ILE A 19 -19.84 -4.22 22.70
CA ILE A 19 -21.20 -3.70 22.81
C ILE A 19 -21.20 -2.64 23.92
N LYS A 20 -21.38 -1.37 23.58
CA LYS A 20 -21.74 -0.35 24.56
C LYS A 20 -23.17 -0.63 25.04
N THR A 21 -23.40 -0.58 26.34
CA THR A 21 -24.75 -0.76 26.91
C THR A 21 -25.67 0.35 26.37
N GLY A 22 -26.67 -0.01 25.55
CA GLY A 22 -27.68 0.90 25.01
C GLY A 22 -27.65 1.18 23.49
N GLY A 23 -26.68 0.66 22.73
CA GLY A 23 -26.61 0.82 21.26
C GLY A 23 -27.35 -0.29 20.47
N LEU A 24 -27.76 0.00 19.24
CA LEU A 24 -28.47 -0.94 18.34
C LEU A 24 -27.49 -1.99 17.77
N ALA A 25 -27.96 -3.23 17.56
CA ALA A 25 -27.13 -4.36 17.10
C ALA A 25 -26.48 -4.16 15.72
N THR A 26 -26.97 -3.18 14.94
CA THR A 26 -26.50 -2.77 13.61
C THR A 26 -25.38 -1.75 13.64
N GLU A 27 -25.04 -1.20 14.80
CA GLU A 27 -23.86 -0.33 14.97
C GLU A 27 -22.59 -1.20 15.01
N ILE A 28 -22.26 -1.82 13.88
CA ILE A 28 -20.94 -2.40 13.65
C ILE A 28 -19.99 -1.22 13.48
N LEU A 29 -19.32 -0.81 14.56
CA LEU A 29 -18.07 -0.08 14.41
C LEU A 29 -17.06 -1.05 13.80
N CYS A 30 -16.90 -0.99 12.47
CA CYS A 30 -15.58 -1.24 11.89
C CYS A 30 -14.70 -0.12 12.41
N ALA A 31 -14.04 -0.34 13.54
CA ALA A 31 -12.93 0.51 13.96
C ALA A 31 -11.78 0.27 12.98
N ILE A 32 -11.89 0.79 11.74
CA ILE A 32 -10.70 1.21 11.01
C ILE A 32 -10.38 2.60 11.54
N GLY A 33 -10.00 2.62 12.82
CA GLY A 33 -9.41 3.74 13.51
C GLY A 33 -7.93 3.45 13.68
N ASP A 34 -7.26 3.02 12.61
CA ASP A 34 -5.85 2.71 12.67
C ASP A 34 -5.06 4.02 12.65
N THR A 35 -4.85 4.55 13.84
CA THR A 35 -3.52 5.09 14.18
C THR A 35 -2.61 3.89 14.40
N THR A 36 -2.33 3.12 13.35
CA THR A 36 -1.41 1.98 13.42
C THR A 36 0.01 2.50 13.46
N THR A 37 0.64 2.42 14.62
CA THR A 37 2.07 2.14 14.66
C THR A 37 2.30 0.85 13.87
N LEU A 38 3.04 0.93 12.77
CA LEU A 38 3.23 -0.17 11.81
C LEU A 38 4.17 -1.29 12.32
N ASP A 39 4.20 -1.55 13.63
CA ASP A 39 5.01 -2.61 14.23
C ASP A 39 4.56 -4.01 13.78
N ASN A 40 3.33 -4.14 13.30
CA ASN A 40 2.84 -5.36 12.66
C ASN A 40 2.86 -5.25 11.13
N LYS A 41 3.54 -6.21 10.51
CA LYS A 41 3.58 -6.44 9.06
C LYS A 41 2.16 -6.65 8.52
N LEU A 42 1.58 -5.61 7.92
CA LEU A 42 0.25 -5.65 7.28
C LEU A 42 0.36 -6.31 5.90
N SER A 43 -0.66 -7.06 5.48
CA SER A 43 -0.70 -7.66 4.15
C SER A 43 -2.10 -7.71 3.56
N ARG A 44 -2.21 -7.63 2.24
CA ARG A 44 -3.47 -7.81 1.49
C ARG A 44 -3.25 -8.62 0.22
N THR A 45 -4.23 -9.46 -0.10
CA THR A 45 -4.27 -10.22 -1.35
C THR A 45 -5.15 -9.53 -2.40
N TYR A 46 -4.69 -9.51 -3.64
CA TYR A 46 -5.39 -8.94 -4.80
C TYR A 46 -5.42 -9.96 -5.95
N THR A 47 -6.48 -9.92 -6.75
CA THR A 47 -6.72 -10.82 -7.90
C THR A 47 -7.25 -10.02 -9.07
N GLY A 48 -7.05 -10.50 -10.31
CA GLY A 48 -7.59 -9.87 -11.50
C GLY A 48 -6.70 -8.76 -12.05
N SER A 49 -7.30 -7.64 -12.46
CA SER A 49 -6.61 -6.53 -13.14
C SER A 49 -7.03 -5.18 -12.60
N GLY A 50 -6.23 -4.15 -12.89
CA GLY A 50 -6.49 -2.76 -12.49
C GLY A 50 -5.36 -2.18 -11.68
N SER A 51 -5.66 -1.17 -10.88
CA SER A 51 -4.68 -0.44 -10.09
C SER A 51 -5.03 -0.45 -8.61
N VAL A 52 -4.02 -0.75 -7.80
CA VAL A 52 -4.14 -0.86 -6.34
C VAL A 52 -3.43 0.31 -5.71
N ARG A 53 -4.10 1.06 -4.82
CA ARG A 53 -3.45 2.10 -4.02
C ARG A 53 -2.65 1.44 -2.90
N LEU A 54 -1.34 1.62 -2.95
CA LEU A 54 -0.43 1.11 -1.94
C LEU A 54 -0.45 1.94 -0.67
N CYS A 55 -0.46 3.27 -0.80
CA CYS A 55 -0.46 4.20 0.33
C CYS A 55 -0.73 5.64 -0.10
N VAL A 56 -0.99 6.50 0.88
CA VAL A 56 -1.14 7.95 0.77
C VAL A 56 -0.06 8.67 1.58
N PHE A 57 0.46 9.76 1.01
CA PHE A 57 1.42 10.68 1.61
C PHE A 57 0.81 12.09 1.64
N ALA A 58 0.26 12.50 2.78
CA ALA A 58 -0.37 13.82 2.93
C ALA A 58 0.68 14.93 3.19
N ALA A 59 0.73 15.97 2.36
CA ALA A 59 1.76 17.02 2.40
C ALA A 59 1.85 17.77 3.75
N SER A 60 0.73 18.32 4.21
CA SER A 60 0.55 18.96 5.53
C SER A 60 1.63 20.00 5.94
N ALA A 61 2.17 20.75 4.97
CA ALA A 61 3.21 21.78 5.18
C ALA A 61 4.34 21.37 6.15
N SER A 62 5.00 20.24 5.88
CA SER A 62 6.00 19.72 6.80
C SER A 62 7.29 19.25 6.14
N ILE A 63 8.29 18.96 6.96
CA ILE A 63 9.56 18.38 6.52
C ILE A 63 9.68 16.95 7.03
N GLY A 64 10.39 16.11 6.28
CA GLY A 64 10.59 14.71 6.63
C GLY A 64 10.83 13.83 5.42
N SER A 65 11.25 12.60 5.68
CA SER A 65 11.54 11.62 4.64
C SER A 65 11.22 10.21 5.16
N PRO A 66 9.92 9.87 5.31
CA PRO A 66 9.53 8.53 5.74
C PRO A 66 9.92 7.50 4.69
N PHE A 67 10.02 6.24 5.09
CA PHE A 67 10.50 5.17 4.25
C PHE A 67 9.63 3.93 4.38
N ILE A 68 9.05 3.48 3.27
CA ILE A 68 8.13 2.34 3.24
C ILE A 68 8.54 1.32 2.21
N GLU A 69 8.44 0.06 2.59
CA GLU A 69 8.71 -1.08 1.73
C GLU A 69 7.44 -1.91 1.52
N PHE A 70 7.21 -2.29 0.26
CA PHE A 70 6.21 -3.26 -0.13
C PHE A 70 6.90 -4.45 -0.80
N LYS A 71 6.55 -5.65 -0.35
CA LYS A 71 6.90 -6.91 -1.01
C LYS A 71 5.66 -7.46 -1.69
N VAL A 72 5.73 -7.63 -3.00
CA VAL A 72 4.67 -8.23 -3.80
C VAL A 72 5.02 -9.69 -4.03
N TYR A 73 4.26 -10.59 -3.41
CA TYR A 73 4.37 -12.03 -3.57
C TYR A 73 3.36 -12.50 -4.60
N SER A 74 3.80 -13.20 -5.63
CA SER A 74 2.90 -13.86 -6.57
C SER A 74 2.69 -15.33 -6.22
N SER A 75 1.71 -15.98 -6.85
CA SER A 75 1.49 -17.43 -6.71
C SER A 75 2.68 -18.29 -7.18
N TYR A 76 3.68 -17.71 -7.85
CA TYR A 76 4.94 -18.37 -8.18
C TYR A 76 5.99 -18.27 -7.06
N ASN A 77 5.63 -17.74 -5.89
CA ASN A 77 6.54 -17.41 -4.77
C ASN A 77 7.65 -16.42 -5.17
N VAL A 78 7.40 -15.64 -6.20
CA VAL A 78 8.33 -14.63 -6.68
C VAL A 78 8.06 -13.31 -5.98
N VAL A 79 9.12 -12.61 -5.57
CA VAL A 79 9.04 -11.35 -4.82
C VAL A 79 9.48 -10.19 -5.71
N GLN A 80 8.61 -9.19 -5.82
CA GLN A 80 9.00 -7.84 -6.24
C GLN A 80 9.13 -6.98 -4.99
N ILE A 81 10.13 -6.12 -4.96
CA ILE A 81 10.36 -5.15 -3.87
C ILE A 81 10.13 -3.76 -4.41
N ILE A 82 9.23 -3.03 -3.75
CA ILE A 82 8.97 -1.62 -3.97
C ILE A 82 9.39 -0.88 -2.71
N ARG A 83 10.21 0.16 -2.86
CA ARG A 83 10.62 1.05 -1.78
C ARG A 83 10.34 2.47 -2.18
N LEU A 84 9.72 3.23 -1.29
CA LEU A 84 9.38 4.63 -1.52
C LEU A 84 9.89 5.49 -0.37
N GLN A 85 10.57 6.57 -0.73
CA GLN A 85 11.06 7.58 0.18
C GLN A 85 10.72 8.97 -0.38
N PRO A 86 9.54 9.51 -0.06
CA PRO A 86 9.17 10.88 -0.43
C PRO A 86 9.92 11.92 0.40
N CYS A 87 10.40 12.98 -0.25
CA CYS A 87 11.01 14.13 0.42
C CYS A 87 9.98 15.24 0.63
N TYR A 88 9.58 15.44 1.89
CA TYR A 88 8.61 16.45 2.28
C TYR A 88 9.25 17.82 2.44
N THR A 89 8.54 18.83 1.94
CA THR A 89 8.80 20.25 2.18
C THR A 89 7.52 20.93 2.65
N VAL A 90 7.64 22.16 3.17
CA VAL A 90 6.48 22.98 3.54
C VAL A 90 5.52 23.25 2.36
N LYS A 91 5.96 23.03 1.11
CA LYS A 91 5.17 23.15 -0.11
C LYS A 91 4.69 21.81 -0.67
N GLY A 92 4.81 20.71 0.08
CA GLY A 92 4.48 19.36 -0.38
C GLY A 92 5.72 18.53 -0.71
N ILE A 93 5.51 17.44 -1.45
CA ILE A 93 6.58 16.49 -1.78
C ILE A 93 7.28 16.98 -3.05
N ASN A 94 8.56 17.30 -2.95
CA ASN A 94 9.34 17.83 -4.08
C ASN A 94 9.93 16.72 -4.96
N THR A 95 10.20 15.56 -4.38
CA THR A 95 10.85 14.42 -5.01
C THR A 95 10.41 13.15 -4.31
N ILE A 96 10.21 12.08 -5.07
CA ILE A 96 10.03 10.74 -4.53
C ILE A 96 11.15 9.84 -5.02
N TYR A 97 11.97 9.37 -4.09
CA TYR A 97 12.93 8.32 -4.39
C TYR A 97 12.21 6.98 -4.37
N GLY A 98 12.31 6.24 -5.46
CA GLY A 98 11.61 4.98 -5.65
C GLY A 98 12.53 3.91 -6.20
N ILE A 99 12.46 2.71 -5.63
CA ILE A 99 13.02 1.50 -6.23
C ILE A 99 11.86 0.57 -6.51
N PHE A 100 11.78 0.06 -7.74
CA PHE A 100 10.90 -1.02 -8.11
C PHE A 100 11.73 -2.15 -8.73
N THR A 101 11.95 -3.21 -7.97
CA THR A 101 12.69 -4.38 -8.45
C THR A 101 11.76 -5.34 -9.19
N PRO A 102 12.24 -5.95 -10.29
CA PRO A 102 11.46 -6.92 -11.03
C PRO A 102 11.25 -8.21 -10.21
N PRO A 103 10.29 -9.05 -10.63
CA PRO A 103 10.19 -10.39 -10.11
C PRO A 103 11.42 -11.22 -10.51
N THR A 104 11.82 -12.19 -9.68
CA THR A 104 12.89 -13.15 -9.98
C THR A 104 12.61 -14.02 -11.22
N ARG A 105 11.37 -14.04 -11.70
CA ARG A 105 10.95 -14.69 -12.95
C ARG A 105 10.20 -13.69 -13.82
N VAL A 106 10.72 -13.47 -15.02
CA VAL A 106 10.08 -12.72 -16.11
C VAL A 106 10.06 -13.59 -17.37
N THR A 107 9.23 -13.25 -18.35
CA THR A 107 9.25 -13.94 -19.64
C THR A 107 10.53 -13.63 -20.42
N SER A 108 10.74 -14.33 -21.54
CA SER A 108 11.81 -14.04 -22.50
C SER A 108 11.76 -12.62 -23.08
N TYR A 109 10.63 -11.91 -22.94
CA TYR A 109 10.43 -10.54 -23.40
C TYR A 109 10.41 -9.53 -22.25
N TYR A 110 10.90 -9.90 -21.06
CA TYR A 110 10.87 -9.05 -19.86
C TYR A 110 9.45 -8.63 -19.44
N LEU A 111 8.46 -9.45 -19.76
CA LEU A 111 7.08 -9.24 -19.30
C LEU A 111 6.87 -9.89 -17.94
N ILE A 112 6.01 -9.26 -17.14
CA ILE A 112 5.62 -9.70 -15.82
C ILE A 112 4.24 -10.35 -15.92
N ASP A 113 4.19 -11.68 -15.99
CA ASP A 113 2.94 -12.43 -16.20
C ASP A 113 2.06 -12.52 -14.95
N ASN A 114 2.64 -12.33 -13.75
CA ASN A 114 1.91 -12.47 -12.49
C ASN A 114 2.59 -11.63 -11.39
N GLY A 115 2.34 -10.33 -11.45
CA GLY A 115 2.92 -9.32 -10.56
C GLY A 115 2.45 -7.92 -10.94
N ALA A 116 2.98 -6.92 -10.25
CA ALA A 116 2.79 -5.53 -10.66
C ALA A 116 3.68 -5.20 -11.86
N ASN A 117 3.11 -4.57 -12.88
CA ASN A 117 3.85 -4.19 -14.11
C ASN A 117 4.34 -2.72 -14.07
N GLN A 118 3.64 -1.87 -13.34
CA GLN A 118 3.92 -0.43 -13.26
C GLN A 118 3.73 0.07 -11.83
N LEU A 119 4.54 1.05 -11.46
CA LEU A 119 4.44 1.81 -10.22
C LEU A 119 4.21 3.28 -10.58
N PHE A 120 3.12 3.86 -10.09
CA PHE A 120 2.74 5.24 -10.33
C PHE A 120 2.76 6.04 -9.03
N HIS A 121 3.24 7.26 -9.12
CA HIS A 121 3.09 8.28 -8.10
C HIS A 121 2.29 9.45 -8.65
N THR A 122 1.15 9.74 -8.06
CA THR A 122 0.25 10.82 -8.47
C THR A 122 -0.08 11.72 -7.28
N HIS A 123 -0.63 12.90 -7.56
CA HIS A 123 -1.14 13.78 -6.52
C HIS A 123 -2.35 14.59 -6.99
N THR A 124 -3.14 15.02 -6.03
CA THR A 124 -4.17 16.04 -6.20
C THR A 124 -3.92 17.19 -5.24
N GLY A 125 -4.49 18.36 -5.53
CA GLY A 125 -4.27 19.57 -4.75
C GLY A 125 -2.86 20.15 -4.91
N THR A 126 -2.53 21.13 -4.09
CA THR A 126 -1.25 21.84 -4.14
C THR A 126 -0.76 22.20 -2.74
N CYS A 127 0.54 22.46 -2.62
CA CYS A 127 1.16 22.92 -1.38
C CYS A 127 0.82 22.00 -0.18
N ALA A 128 0.42 22.59 0.94
CA ALA A 128 0.07 21.89 2.17
C ALA A 128 -1.13 20.95 2.02
N ALA A 129 -2.04 21.24 1.08
CA ALA A 129 -3.25 20.46 0.85
C ALA A 129 -3.04 19.34 -0.17
N ALA A 130 -1.83 19.18 -0.72
CA ALA A 130 -1.56 18.14 -1.69
C ALA A 130 -1.64 16.74 -1.05
N ILE A 131 -2.32 15.83 -1.72
CA ILE A 131 -2.45 14.43 -1.33
C ILE A 131 -1.76 13.61 -2.41
N TYR A 132 -0.65 12.99 -2.05
CA TYR A 132 0.10 12.13 -2.96
C TYR A 132 -0.29 10.68 -2.72
N SER A 133 -0.29 9.87 -3.77
CA SER A 133 -0.66 8.46 -3.71
C SER A 133 0.27 7.62 -4.56
N ALA A 134 0.62 6.44 -4.06
CA ALA A 134 1.36 5.43 -4.81
C ALA A 134 0.42 4.30 -5.25
N TYR A 135 0.50 3.93 -6.52
CA TYR A 135 -0.30 2.86 -7.10
C TYR A 135 0.59 1.83 -7.80
N ILE A 136 0.23 0.56 -7.68
CA ILE A 136 0.71 -0.47 -8.61
C ILE A 136 -0.38 -0.79 -9.62
N ARG A 137 0.02 -1.10 -10.85
CA ARG A 137 -0.89 -1.66 -11.85
C ARG A 137 -0.68 -3.15 -11.99
N LEU A 138 -1.79 -3.86 -12.13
CA LEU A 138 -1.93 -5.29 -12.34
C LEU A 138 -2.56 -5.44 -13.72
N GLU A 139 -1.86 -6.10 -14.64
CA GLU A 139 -2.36 -6.28 -16.00
C GLU A 139 -3.41 -7.39 -16.04
N ILE A 140 -3.02 -8.62 -15.69
CA ILE A 140 -3.88 -9.72 -15.25
C ILE A 140 -3.02 -10.52 -14.26
N VAL A 141 -3.48 -10.67 -13.02
CA VAL A 141 -2.82 -11.51 -12.02
C VAL A 141 -3.79 -12.56 -11.49
N GLY A 142 -3.28 -13.76 -11.22
CA GLY A 142 -4.09 -14.80 -10.58
C GLY A 142 -4.39 -14.42 -9.14
N SER A 143 -3.35 -14.43 -8.31
CA SER A 143 -3.38 -13.94 -6.94
C SER A 143 -2.00 -13.42 -6.56
N ILE A 144 -1.97 -12.19 -6.04
CA ILE A 144 -0.77 -11.60 -5.45
C ILE A 144 -1.07 -11.20 -4.01
N THR A 145 -0.10 -11.34 -3.13
CA THR A 145 -0.15 -10.81 -1.76
C THR A 145 0.86 -9.70 -1.64
N VAL A 146 0.41 -8.50 -1.34
CA VAL A 146 1.27 -7.37 -1.03
C VAL A 146 1.42 -7.28 0.46
N VAL A 147 2.67 -7.26 0.92
CA VAL A 147 3.02 -7.11 2.31
C VAL A 147 3.77 -5.82 2.49
N VAL A 148 3.41 -5.04 3.50
CA VAL A 148 3.97 -3.72 3.75
C VAL A 148 4.72 -3.69 5.08
N THR A 149 5.78 -2.89 5.11
CA THR A 149 6.53 -2.60 6.32
C THR A 149 6.96 -1.13 6.28
N ASP A 150 6.61 -0.38 7.32
CA ASP A 150 7.14 0.94 7.55
C ASP A 150 8.56 0.77 8.07
N GLN A 151 9.54 1.25 7.30
CA GLN A 151 10.94 1.22 7.65
C GLN A 151 11.42 2.63 8.07
N SER A 152 10.50 3.55 8.32
CA SER A 152 10.79 4.88 8.82
C SER A 152 11.42 4.80 10.21
N THR A 153 12.62 5.34 10.36
CA THR A 153 13.23 5.55 11.70
C THR A 153 12.75 6.86 12.33
N TYR A 154 12.16 7.74 11.53
CA TYR A 154 11.58 9.03 11.93
C TYR A 154 10.33 9.28 11.09
N PHE A 155 9.35 10.01 11.62
CA PHE A 155 8.10 10.36 10.89
C PHE A 155 7.23 9.14 10.51
N THR A 156 7.24 8.10 11.33
CA THR A 156 6.47 6.84 11.15
C THR A 156 4.97 7.03 10.94
N ASN A 157 4.39 8.12 11.46
CA ASN A 157 2.95 8.39 11.36
C ASN A 157 2.56 9.20 10.11
N ARG A 158 3.42 9.29 9.08
CA ARG A 158 3.17 10.11 7.87
C ARG A 158 2.49 9.38 6.74
N ILE A 159 2.50 8.06 6.76
CA ILE A 159 1.99 7.23 5.69
C ILE A 159 0.64 6.68 6.14
N THR A 160 -0.39 6.95 5.34
CA THR A 160 -1.77 6.59 5.67
C THR A 160 -2.39 5.77 4.54
N GLU A 161 -3.59 5.25 4.78
CA GLU A 161 -4.39 4.53 3.77
C GLU A 161 -3.59 3.43 3.06
N ILE A 162 -2.86 2.66 3.87
CA ILE A 162 -1.93 1.64 3.41
C ILE A 162 -2.72 0.40 2.98
N LEU A 163 -2.43 -0.11 1.77
CA LEU A 163 -3.05 -1.29 1.16
C LEU A 163 -4.59 -1.24 1.17
N THR A 164 -5.15 -0.31 0.39
CA THR A 164 -6.62 -0.21 0.26
C THR A 164 -7.21 -1.48 -0.34
N GLN A 165 -8.48 -1.74 -0.02
CA GLN A 165 -9.21 -2.88 -0.57
C GLN A 165 -9.59 -2.68 -2.05
N ASP A 166 -9.87 -1.43 -2.42
CA ASP A 166 -10.38 -1.12 -3.76
C ASP A 166 -9.31 -1.26 -4.84
N VAL A 167 -9.73 -1.83 -5.97
CA VAL A 167 -8.98 -1.87 -7.23
C VAL A 167 -9.65 -0.91 -8.20
N VAL A 168 -8.93 0.11 -8.64
CA VAL A 168 -9.44 1.14 -9.57
C VAL A 168 -9.02 0.81 -11.00
N THR A 169 -9.86 1.16 -11.98
CA THR A 169 -9.60 0.83 -13.40
C THR A 169 -8.59 1.78 -14.06
N SER A 170 -8.39 2.96 -13.50
CA SER A 170 -7.41 3.94 -13.96
C SER A 170 -6.77 4.68 -12.79
N VAL A 171 -5.51 5.09 -12.98
CA VAL A 171 -4.80 5.99 -12.06
C VAL A 171 -4.82 7.39 -12.68
N PRO A 172 -5.02 8.46 -11.88
CA PRO A 172 -4.81 9.83 -12.35
C PRO A 172 -3.40 10.02 -12.93
N SER A 173 -3.21 11.04 -13.77
CA SER A 173 -1.89 11.34 -14.35
C SER A 173 -0.83 11.45 -13.25
N GLY A 174 0.36 10.91 -13.51
CA GLY A 174 1.40 10.80 -12.50
C GLY A 174 2.74 10.42 -13.09
N ILE A 175 3.75 10.40 -12.23
CA ILE A 175 5.11 9.97 -12.57
C ILE A 175 5.14 8.45 -12.48
N GLN A 176 5.55 7.79 -13.56
CA GLN A 176 5.83 6.37 -13.54
C GLN A 176 7.25 6.14 -13.02
N ILE A 177 7.38 5.31 -11.98
CA ILE A 177 8.68 4.84 -11.48
C ILE A 177 9.02 3.55 -12.24
N PRO A 178 10.10 3.52 -13.03
CA PRO A 178 10.42 2.36 -13.86
C PRO A 178 10.82 1.15 -13.02
N VAL A 179 10.53 -0.04 -13.55
CA VAL A 179 11.08 -1.29 -13.02
C VAL A 179 12.57 -1.33 -13.35
N ASN A 180 13.41 -1.51 -12.33
CA ASN A 180 14.85 -1.57 -12.48
C ASN A 180 15.30 -2.99 -12.79
N TYR A 181 15.26 -3.36 -14.07
CA TYR A 181 15.82 -4.61 -14.59
C TYR A 181 17.37 -4.57 -14.59
N ASN A 182 18.00 -4.49 -13.42
CA ASN A 182 19.43 -4.75 -13.29
C ASN A 182 19.67 -6.26 -13.26
N PHE A 183 19.42 -6.94 -14.37
CA PHE A 183 20.06 -8.23 -14.61
C PHE A 183 21.47 -7.91 -15.07
N GLY A 184 22.43 -7.95 -14.15
CA GLY A 184 23.85 -7.92 -14.51
C GLY A 184 24.13 -9.15 -15.37
N TYR A 185 24.04 -8.99 -16.69
CA TYR A 185 24.65 -9.95 -17.59
C TYR A 185 26.17 -9.71 -17.48
N GLY A 186 26.83 -10.64 -16.79
CA GLY A 186 28.29 -10.78 -16.87
C GLY A 186 28.73 -11.21 -18.26
#